data_AF-A0A3N5VAB3-F1
#
_entry.id   AF-A0A3N5VAB3-F1
#
_cell.length_a   1.000
_cell.length_b   1.000
_cell.length_c   1.000
_cell.angle_alpha   90.00
_cell.angle_beta   90.00
_cell.angle_gamma   90.00
#
_symmetry.space_group_name_H-M   'P 1'
#
loop_
_entity.id
_entity.type
_entity.pdbx_description
1 polymer ?
#
loop_
_entity_poly.entity_id
_entity_poly.type
_entity_poly.pdbx_seq_one_letter_code
_entity_poly.pdbx_strand_id
1 'polypeptide(L)'
;KGPLNGPAATGQHCPEGWTLYPFPGPQLQNVTESGSAEASYYSWVDQHDTFGLGQDIPIATGNANESLLALVGGTFINLRVPYPMGFYAKGLDGRIDDPKAGWKGKGLWSTYATRAPFHVEGGKGTTSKIVKFQLRPDPLAR
;
A
#
# COMPACT_ATOMS: atom_id res chain seq x y z
N LYS A 1 -25.71 5.56 -21.74
CA LYS A 1 -24.48 6.30 -21.36
C LYS A 1 -24.91 7.68 -20.85
N GLY A 2 -24.62 8.00 -19.58
CA GLY A 2 -24.90 9.31 -18.97
C GLY A 2 -23.69 10.25 -19.06
N PRO A 3 -23.84 11.52 -18.66
CA PRO A 3 -22.74 12.48 -18.65
C PRO A 3 -21.66 12.06 -17.65
N LEU A 4 -20.40 12.00 -18.11
CA LEU A 4 -19.23 11.63 -17.29
C LEU A 4 -18.73 12.77 -16.38
N ASN A 5 -19.27 13.98 -16.56
CA ASN A 5 -18.90 15.19 -15.85
C ASN A 5 -20.08 16.17 -15.75
N GLY A 6 -19.92 17.23 -14.95
CA GLY A 6 -20.91 18.29 -14.77
C GLY A 6 -21.99 17.99 -13.70
N PRO A 7 -22.93 18.92 -13.47
CA PRO A 7 -23.89 18.87 -12.36
C PRO A 7 -24.84 17.66 -12.37
N ALA A 8 -25.03 17.03 -13.53
CA ALA A 8 -25.86 15.84 -13.69
C ALA A 8 -25.07 14.53 -13.53
N ALA A 9 -23.75 14.59 -13.25
CA ALA A 9 -22.95 13.41 -12.96
C ALA A 9 -23.30 12.85 -11.57
N THR A 10 -23.62 11.56 -11.49
CA THR A 10 -24.02 10.87 -10.23
C THR A 10 -22.86 10.13 -9.56
N GLY A 11 -21.66 10.17 -10.15
CA GLY A 11 -20.47 9.41 -9.69
C GLY A 11 -20.51 7.90 -10.00
N GLN A 12 -21.68 7.34 -10.30
CA GLN A 12 -21.88 5.92 -10.64
C GLN A 12 -21.84 5.66 -12.15
N HIS A 13 -21.36 6.62 -12.93
CA HIS A 13 -21.29 6.49 -14.37
C HIS A 13 -20.12 5.58 -14.76
N CYS A 14 -20.40 4.63 -15.66
CA CYS A 14 -19.46 3.65 -16.21
C CYS A 14 -18.90 2.61 -15.23
N PRO A 15 -19.75 1.85 -14.49
CA PRO A 15 -19.28 0.68 -13.73
C PRO A 15 -18.53 -0.33 -14.62
N GLU A 16 -18.89 -0.40 -15.90
CA GLU A 16 -18.19 -1.22 -16.91
C GLU A 16 -16.73 -0.81 -17.16
N GLY A 17 -16.33 0.41 -16.78
CA GLY A 17 -14.99 0.92 -16.96
C GLY A 17 -14.04 0.62 -15.79
N TRP A 18 -14.55 0.03 -14.70
CA TRP A 18 -13.76 -0.25 -13.51
C TRP A 18 -13.51 -1.75 -13.37
N THR A 19 -12.28 -2.10 -12.99
CA THR A 19 -11.97 -3.43 -12.47
C THR A 19 -11.70 -3.28 -10.98
N LEU A 20 -12.45 -4.01 -10.16
CA LEU A 20 -12.29 -4.00 -8.70
C LEU A 20 -11.51 -5.23 -8.28
N TYR A 21 -10.51 -5.01 -7.42
CA TYR A 21 -9.64 -6.06 -6.89
C TYR A 21 -9.91 -6.18 -5.39
N PRO A 22 -10.44 -7.31 -4.90
CA PRO A 22 -10.61 -7.51 -3.47
C PRO A 22 -9.23 -7.56 -2.80
N PHE A 23 -9.06 -6.82 -1.71
CA PHE A 23 -7.83 -6.91 -0.92
C PHE A 23 -7.61 -8.35 -0.42
N PRO A 24 -6.35 -8.77 -0.23
CA PRO A 24 -6.06 -10.08 0.32
C PRO A 24 -6.55 -10.17 1.77
N GLY A 25 -7.05 -11.35 2.17
CA GLY A 25 -7.50 -11.60 3.53
C GLY A 25 -8.91 -12.17 3.61
N PRO A 26 -9.39 -12.45 4.84
CA PRO A 26 -10.73 -12.99 5.06
C PRO A 26 -11.81 -11.93 4.81
N GLN A 27 -13.05 -12.37 4.67
CA GLN A 27 -14.24 -11.53 4.57
C GLN A 27 -15.08 -11.62 5.85
N LEU A 28 -15.92 -10.62 6.10
CA LEU A 28 -16.90 -10.65 7.20
C LEU A 28 -17.92 -11.78 6.99
N GLN A 29 -18.36 -12.37 8.10
CA GLN A 29 -19.32 -13.47 8.08
C GLN A 29 -20.64 -13.03 7.42
N ASN A 30 -21.21 -13.92 6.60
CA ASN A 30 -22.48 -13.74 5.88
C ASN A 30 -22.51 -12.65 4.79
N VAL A 31 -21.37 -12.01 4.47
CA VAL A 31 -21.26 -11.14 3.29
C VAL A 31 -21.12 -12.00 2.04
N THR A 32 -21.99 -11.79 1.05
CA THR A 32 -22.00 -12.56 -0.20
C THR A 32 -21.25 -11.86 -1.34
N GLU A 33 -21.04 -10.55 -1.21
CA GLU A 33 -20.32 -9.73 -2.17
C GLU A 33 -18.80 -9.96 -2.09
N SER A 34 -18.12 -9.85 -3.24
CA SER A 34 -16.67 -9.93 -3.31
C SER A 34 -16.03 -8.77 -2.53
N GLY A 35 -15.08 -9.10 -1.65
CA GLY A 35 -14.37 -8.10 -0.84
C GLY A 35 -13.48 -8.75 0.20
N SER A 36 -13.04 -7.94 1.17
CA SER A 36 -12.20 -8.35 2.27
C SER A 36 -12.48 -7.47 3.49
N ALA A 37 -12.28 -8.03 4.67
CA ALA A 37 -12.31 -7.32 5.96
C ALA A 37 -11.03 -6.50 6.21
N GLU A 38 -10.16 -6.34 5.20
CA GLU A 38 -8.99 -5.47 5.27
C GLU A 38 -9.38 -4.02 5.63
N ALA A 39 -8.63 -3.44 6.56
CA ALA A 39 -8.82 -2.08 7.04
C ALA A 39 -7.73 -1.13 6.52
N SER A 40 -7.67 -0.95 5.20
CA SER A 40 -6.71 -0.05 4.56
C SER A 40 -7.00 1.43 4.88
N TYR A 41 -5.96 2.25 5.03
CA TYR A 41 -6.14 3.68 5.35
C TYR A 41 -6.19 4.57 4.12
N TYR A 42 -5.23 4.44 3.22
CA TYR A 42 -5.15 5.20 1.97
C TYR A 42 -4.73 4.32 0.80
N SER A 43 -5.11 4.76 -0.39
CA SER A 43 -4.57 4.27 -1.66
C SER A 43 -3.64 5.33 -2.25
N TRP A 44 -2.51 4.87 -2.78
CA TRP A 44 -1.48 5.67 -3.41
C TRP A 44 -1.13 5.05 -4.77
N VAL A 45 -0.46 5.79 -5.66
CA VAL A 45 -0.03 5.27 -6.97
C VAL A 45 1.43 5.63 -7.21
N ASP A 46 2.27 4.63 -7.49
CA ASP A 46 3.67 4.78 -7.86
C ASP A 46 3.83 5.22 -9.31
N GLN A 47 3.51 6.47 -9.60
CA GLN A 47 3.53 7.01 -10.97
C GLN A 47 4.93 6.97 -11.62
N HIS A 48 6.00 6.90 -10.83
CA HIS A 48 7.36 7.12 -11.32
C HIS A 48 8.30 5.94 -11.09
N ASP A 49 7.77 4.75 -10.79
CA ASP A 49 8.56 3.56 -10.46
C ASP A 49 9.60 3.90 -9.37
N THR A 50 9.13 4.54 -8.30
CA THR A 50 9.96 4.90 -7.15
C THR A 50 10.30 3.70 -6.27
N PHE A 51 9.54 2.60 -6.38
CA PHE A 51 9.84 1.37 -5.65
C PHE A 51 10.61 0.32 -6.47
N GLY A 52 10.37 0.23 -7.78
CA GLY A 52 10.97 -0.78 -8.67
C GLY A 52 10.00 -1.87 -9.15
N LEU A 53 8.69 -1.72 -8.93
CA LEU A 53 7.66 -2.65 -9.43
C LEU A 53 7.06 -2.22 -10.78
N GLY A 54 7.49 -1.09 -11.34
CA GLY A 54 6.94 -0.48 -12.54
C GLY A 54 6.30 0.89 -12.26
N GLN A 55 5.87 1.55 -13.34
CA GLN A 55 5.10 2.79 -13.28
C GLN A 55 3.62 2.49 -13.05
N ASP A 56 2.93 3.45 -12.44
CA ASP A 56 1.49 3.46 -12.19
C ASP A 56 0.99 2.30 -11.32
N ILE A 57 1.82 1.84 -10.39
CA ILE A 57 1.48 0.74 -9.47
C ILE A 57 0.64 1.28 -8.30
N PRO A 58 -0.63 0.87 -8.14
CA PRO A 58 -1.41 1.22 -6.96
C PRO A 58 -0.86 0.52 -5.72
N ILE A 59 -0.77 1.24 -4.60
CA ILE A 59 -0.33 0.71 -3.32
C ILE A 59 -1.31 1.17 -2.24
N ALA A 60 -1.92 0.22 -1.53
CA ALA A 60 -2.74 0.52 -0.36
C ALA A 60 -1.94 0.35 0.94
N THR A 61 -2.23 1.20 1.93
CA THR A 61 -1.69 1.07 3.28
C THR A 61 -2.57 0.13 4.11
N GLY A 62 -2.28 -1.18 4.05
CA GLY A 62 -3.05 -2.24 4.66
C GLY A 62 -2.77 -2.40 6.14
N ASN A 63 -3.61 -1.81 7.00
CA ASN A 63 -3.39 -1.86 8.45
C ASN A 63 -3.67 -3.24 9.04
N ALA A 64 -4.72 -3.93 8.57
CA ALA A 64 -5.06 -5.24 9.12
C ALA A 64 -4.12 -6.33 8.58
N ASN A 65 -3.61 -6.14 7.36
CA ASN A 65 -2.56 -6.99 6.79
C ASN A 65 -1.15 -6.69 7.31
N GLU A 66 -0.97 -5.58 8.02
CA GLU A 66 0.31 -5.08 8.50
C GLU A 66 1.35 -4.94 7.37
N SER A 67 0.93 -4.38 6.24
CA SER A 67 1.77 -4.30 5.03
C SER A 67 1.43 -3.11 4.12
N LEU A 68 2.33 -2.83 3.18
CA LEU A 68 1.96 -2.11 1.97
C LEU A 68 1.49 -3.14 0.92
N LEU A 69 0.32 -2.89 0.33
CA LEU A 69 -0.34 -3.80 -0.61
C LEU A 69 -0.21 -3.23 -2.02
N ALA A 70 0.82 -3.65 -2.76
CA ALA A 70 1.05 -3.21 -4.14
C ALA A 70 0.26 -4.09 -5.11
N LEU A 71 -0.53 -3.49 -6.00
CA LEU A 71 -1.32 -4.22 -7.00
C LEU A 71 -0.54 -4.27 -8.33
N VAL A 72 0.05 -5.42 -8.64
CA VAL A 72 0.86 -5.63 -9.86
C VAL A 72 0.18 -6.67 -10.73
N GLY A 73 -0.19 -6.30 -11.95
CA GLY A 73 -0.85 -7.22 -12.89
C GLY A 73 -2.14 -7.85 -12.31
N GLY A 74 -2.89 -7.10 -11.51
CA GLY A 74 -4.12 -7.57 -10.87
C GLY A 74 -3.92 -8.47 -9.65
N THR A 75 -2.67 -8.69 -9.22
CA THR A 75 -2.34 -9.48 -8.03
C THR A 75 -1.71 -8.60 -6.95
N PHE A 76 -2.11 -8.79 -5.69
CA PHE A 76 -1.50 -8.07 -4.58
C PHE A 76 -0.17 -8.69 -4.16
N ILE A 77 0.85 -7.84 -4.03
CA ILE A 77 2.14 -8.14 -3.41
C ILE A 77 2.17 -7.45 -2.05
N ASN A 78 2.31 -8.23 -0.98
CA ASN A 78 2.28 -7.74 0.40
C ASN A 78 3.70 -7.48 0.91
N LEU A 79 4.05 -6.21 1.08
CA LEU A 79 5.35 -5.77 1.57
C LEU A 79 5.29 -5.62 3.10
N ARG A 80 5.82 -6.61 3.82
CA ARG A 80 5.80 -6.65 5.29
C ARG A 80 7.10 -6.17 5.92
N VAL A 81 6.97 -5.56 7.09
CA VAL A 81 8.09 -5.35 8.01
C VAL A 81 8.17 -6.58 8.91
N PRO A 82 9.26 -7.35 8.88
CA PRO A 82 9.30 -8.63 9.58
C PRO A 82 9.43 -8.48 11.11
N TYR A 83 10.00 -7.37 11.59
CA TYR A 83 10.25 -7.16 13.01
C TYR A 83 10.55 -5.67 13.34
N PRO A 84 10.21 -5.17 14.54
CA PRO A 84 9.28 -5.75 15.52
C PRO A 84 7.92 -6.04 14.93
N MET A 85 7.15 -6.95 15.55
CA MET A 85 5.84 -7.32 15.02
C MET A 85 4.87 -6.13 14.98
N GLY A 86 4.03 -6.13 13.95
CA GLY A 86 3.10 -5.05 13.66
C GLY A 86 3.64 -4.03 12.66
N PHE A 87 2.73 -3.47 11.86
CA PHE A 87 3.03 -2.36 10.97
C PHE A 87 1.73 -1.63 10.59
N TYR A 88 1.47 -0.50 11.24
CA TYR A 88 0.24 0.26 11.05
C TYR A 88 0.49 1.44 10.09
N ALA A 89 0.47 1.16 8.80
CA ALA A 89 0.84 2.10 7.74
C ALA A 89 -0.23 3.18 7.52
N LYS A 90 0.17 4.46 7.46
CA LYS A 90 -0.77 5.54 7.11
C LYS A 90 -0.27 6.48 6.04
N GLY A 91 0.98 6.92 6.17
CA GLY A 91 1.67 7.71 5.16
C GLY A 91 2.49 6.81 4.26
N LEU A 92 2.58 7.19 2.99
CA LEU A 92 3.41 6.52 2.00
C LEU A 92 3.89 7.57 0.99
N ASP A 93 5.20 7.66 0.82
CA ASP A 93 5.84 8.49 -0.18
C ASP A 93 6.96 7.70 -0.87
N GLY A 94 7.06 7.87 -2.19
CA GLY A 94 8.14 7.35 -3.00
C GLY A 94 9.20 8.41 -3.27
N ARG A 95 10.48 8.03 -3.29
CA ARG A 95 11.57 8.96 -3.62
C ARG A 95 12.64 8.30 -4.48
N ILE A 96 13.10 9.04 -5.48
CA ILE A 96 14.28 8.72 -6.29
C ILE A 96 15.39 9.69 -5.85
N ASP A 97 16.32 9.18 -5.07
CA ASP A 97 17.49 9.90 -4.58
C ASP A 97 18.58 10.05 -5.66
N ASP A 98 18.80 9.01 -6.47
CA ASP A 98 19.72 9.04 -7.61
C ASP A 98 19.19 8.12 -8.73
N PRO A 99 18.77 8.68 -9.89
CA PRO A 99 18.28 7.87 -11.00
C PRO A 99 19.34 6.95 -11.62
N LYS A 100 20.63 7.20 -11.39
CA LYS A 100 21.75 6.39 -11.90
C LYS A 100 22.19 5.29 -10.95
N ALA A 101 21.74 5.30 -9.69
CA ALA A 101 22.11 4.31 -8.68
C ALA A 101 21.26 3.02 -8.72
N GLY A 102 20.38 2.86 -9.73
CA GLY A 102 19.48 1.72 -9.84
C GLY A 102 18.56 1.60 -8.62
N TRP A 103 18.35 0.37 -8.14
CA TRP A 103 17.46 0.09 -7.00
C TRP A 103 17.89 0.78 -5.69
N LYS A 104 19.18 1.11 -5.54
CA LYS A 104 19.68 1.79 -4.33
C LYS A 104 19.27 3.24 -4.25
N GLY A 105 19.13 3.90 -5.40
CA GLY A 105 18.71 5.29 -5.50
C GLY A 105 17.21 5.47 -5.42
N LYS A 106 16.45 4.41 -5.15
CA LYS A 106 14.99 4.41 -5.12
C LYS A 106 14.48 3.80 -3.82
N GLY A 107 13.23 4.09 -3.46
CA GLY A 107 12.56 3.45 -2.33
C GLY A 107 11.20 4.05 -2.00
N LEU A 108 10.50 3.36 -1.10
CA LEU A 108 9.29 3.85 -0.45
C LEU A 108 9.60 4.16 1.01
N TRP A 109 8.99 5.21 1.54
CA TRP A 109 9.02 5.58 2.94
C TRP A 109 7.59 5.56 3.47
N SER A 110 7.36 4.79 4.52
CA SER A 110 6.04 4.71 5.14
C SER A 110 6.12 4.93 6.63
N THR A 111 5.13 5.62 7.17
CA THR A 111 5.02 5.86 8.60
C THR A 111 4.45 4.63 9.29
N TYR A 112 5.11 4.18 10.35
CA TYR A 112 4.47 3.32 11.33
C TYR A 112 3.69 4.22 12.31
N ALA A 113 2.41 4.41 12.02
CA ALA A 113 1.55 5.40 12.66
C ALA A 113 0.44 4.78 13.52
N THR A 114 0.80 3.79 14.34
CA THR A 114 -0.09 3.31 15.40
C THR A 114 -0.35 4.41 16.42
N ARG A 115 -1.58 4.49 16.94
CA ARG A 115 -1.97 5.45 17.98
C ARG A 115 -1.51 5.03 19.37
N ALA A 116 -1.13 3.75 19.54
CA ALA A 116 -0.70 3.18 20.81
C ALA A 116 0.65 2.45 20.63
N PRO A 117 1.75 3.17 20.33
CA PRO A 117 3.06 2.54 20.14
C PRO A 117 3.56 1.84 21.41
N PHE A 118 3.08 2.22 22.59
CA PHE A 118 3.40 1.55 23.85
C PHE A 118 2.74 0.16 24.01
N HIS A 119 1.80 -0.22 23.14
CA HIS A 119 1.24 -1.58 23.07
C HIS A 119 2.00 -2.51 22.10
N VAL A 120 2.99 -1.98 21.39
CA VAL A 120 3.81 -2.80 20.48
C VAL A 120 5.02 -3.36 21.23
N GLU A 121 5.74 -4.25 20.57
CA GLU A 121 7.02 -4.74 21.07
C GLU A 121 7.99 -3.59 21.37
N GLY A 122 8.59 -3.61 22.56
CA GLY A 122 9.35 -2.51 23.15
C GLY A 122 8.62 -1.77 24.28
N GLY A 123 7.29 -1.80 24.31
CA GLY A 123 6.48 -1.31 25.43
C GLY A 123 6.56 0.22 25.67
N LYS A 124 6.39 0.64 26.92
CA LYS A 124 6.39 2.06 27.32
C LYS A 124 7.69 2.76 26.87
N GLY A 125 7.55 3.88 26.16
CA GLY A 125 8.67 4.64 25.61
C GLY A 125 8.91 4.36 24.12
N THR A 126 8.29 3.34 23.54
CA THR A 126 8.30 3.11 22.09
C THR A 126 7.67 4.28 21.35
N THR A 127 8.35 4.76 20.32
CA THR A 127 7.93 5.88 19.47
C THR A 127 7.53 5.41 18.08
N SER A 128 6.87 6.30 17.33
CA SER A 128 6.64 6.11 15.90
C SER A 128 7.96 6.16 15.12
N LYS A 129 7.98 5.54 13.94
CA LYS A 129 9.15 5.49 13.06
C LYS A 129 8.73 5.57 11.59
N ILE A 130 9.68 5.91 10.73
CA ILE A 130 9.55 5.81 9.28
C ILE A 130 10.32 4.57 8.85
N VAL A 131 9.70 3.74 8.02
CA VAL A 131 10.31 2.53 7.46
C VAL A 131 10.63 2.79 5.99
N LYS A 132 11.87 2.48 5.59
CA LYS A 132 12.30 2.51 4.19
C LYS A 132 12.18 1.10 3.60
N PHE A 133 11.44 0.97 2.51
CA PHE A 133 11.40 -0.23 1.69
C PHE A 133 12.28 -0.03 0.45
N GLN A 134 13.11 -1.01 0.14
CA GLN A 134 13.89 -1.06 -1.10
C GLN A 134 13.73 -2.45 -1.73
N LEU A 135 13.40 -2.47 -3.01
CA LEU A 135 13.29 -3.71 -3.78
C LEU A 135 14.61 -3.98 -4.49
N ARG A 136 15.28 -5.07 -4.14
CA ARG A 136 16.46 -5.52 -4.87
C ARG A 136 16.03 -6.22 -6.16
N PRO A 137 16.82 -6.11 -7.25
CA PRO A 137 16.57 -6.84 -8.48
C PRO A 137 16.75 -8.36 -8.30
N ASP A 138 17.62 -8.76 -7.37
CA ASP A 138 17.86 -10.15 -7.00
C ASP A 138 18.35 -10.26 -5.53
N PRO A 139 18.30 -11.46 -4.93
CA PRO A 139 18.68 -11.66 -3.52
C PRO A 139 20.15 -11.37 -3.20
N LEU A 140 21.05 -11.41 -4.19
CA LEU A 140 22.50 -11.25 -4.05
C LEU A 140 22.98 -9.81 -4.33
N ALA A 141 22.11 -8.94 -4.85
CA ALA A 141 22.42 -7.54 -5.09
C ALA A 141 22.93 -6.85 -3.81
N ARG A 142 24.12 -6.24 -3.91
CA ARG A 142 24.80 -5.49 -2.85
C ARG A 142 24.75 -4.01 -3.09
#